data_AF-A0A914ZA44-F1
#
_entry.id   AF-A0A914ZA44-F1
#
_cell.length_a   1.000
_cell.length_b   1.000
_cell.length_c   1.000
_cell.angle_alpha   90.00
_cell.angle_beta   90.00
_cell.angle_gamma   90.00
#
_symmetry.space_group_name_H-M   'P 1'
#
loop_
_entity.id
_entity.type
_entity.pdbx_description
1 polymer ?
#
loop_
_entity_poly.entity_id
_entity_poly.type
_entity_poly.pdbx_seq_one_letter_code
_entity_poly.pdbx_strand_id
1 'polypeptide(L)'
;MQKSGEHIVCLPRGRGIISLANWRDGLCIFLQFAPDGTTITGGRVKQLIPQLMAHGCKGCGSIPINFPASNDPGPGILTTNYVSDTDNPCIGVC
;
A
#
# COMPACT_ATOMS: atom_id res chain seq x y z
N MET A 1 11.09 -8.00 2.36
CA MET A 1 11.21 -6.94 1.34
C MET A 1 10.01 -7.11 0.44
N GLN A 2 9.31 -6.03 0.09
CA GLN A 2 8.00 -6.04 -0.56
C GLN A 2 8.15 -5.82 -2.07
N LYS A 3 7.49 -6.64 -2.89
CA LYS A 3 7.51 -6.64 -4.37
C LYS A 3 6.30 -5.91 -4.96
N SER A 4 6.36 -5.63 -6.26
CA SER A 4 5.20 -5.14 -7.01
C SER A 4 4.03 -6.13 -6.91
N GLY A 5 2.84 -5.62 -6.58
CA GLY A 5 1.61 -6.39 -6.40
C GLY A 5 1.38 -6.91 -4.98
N GLU A 6 2.41 -6.98 -4.13
CA GLU A 6 2.23 -7.48 -2.76
C GLU A 6 1.49 -6.44 -1.90
N HIS A 7 0.36 -6.83 -1.32
CA HIS A 7 -0.35 -6.01 -0.33
C HIS A 7 0.35 -6.08 1.03
N ILE A 8 0.85 -4.92 1.48
CA ILE A 8 1.71 -4.77 2.65
C ILE A 8 0.88 -4.54 3.92
N VAL A 9 -0.10 -3.63 3.83
CA VAL A 9 -1.01 -3.31 4.95
C VAL A 9 -2.40 -3.13 4.38
N CYS A 10 -3.38 -3.90 4.87
CA CYS A 10 -4.79 -3.76 4.49
C CYS A 10 -5.65 -3.45 5.70
N LEU A 11 -6.52 -2.45 5.56
CA LEU A 11 -7.60 -2.16 6.49
C LEU A 11 -8.91 -2.67 5.87
N PRO A 12 -9.50 -3.77 6.39
CA PRO A 12 -10.69 -4.34 5.79
C PRO A 12 -11.89 -3.41 5.92
N ARG A 13 -12.83 -3.54 4.99
CA ARG A 13 -14.07 -2.76 5.00
C ARG A 13 -15.04 -3.31 6.06
N GLY A 14 -14.90 -2.84 7.30
CA GLY A 14 -15.86 -3.11 8.36
C GLY A 14 -15.24 -3.32 9.73
N ARG A 15 -15.18 -2.26 10.54
CA ARG A 15 -15.01 -2.36 12.01
C ARG A 15 -16.32 -2.77 12.71
N GLY A 16 -17.17 -3.53 12.03
CA GLY A 16 -18.50 -3.93 12.49
C GLY A 16 -18.53 -5.42 12.79
N ILE A 17 -19.00 -5.75 13.99
CA ILE A 17 -19.02 -7.05 14.67
C ILE A 17 -19.83 -8.12 13.90
N ILE A 18 -19.41 -8.63 12.74
CA ILE A 18 -20.00 -9.86 12.18
C ILE A 18 -19.01 -10.60 11.27
N SER A 19 -18.52 -11.74 11.75
CA SER A 19 -17.58 -12.65 11.09
C SER A 19 -18.25 -13.43 9.94
N LEU A 20 -18.75 -12.77 8.90
CA LEU A 20 -19.30 -13.42 7.69
C LEU A 20 -19.01 -12.68 6.36
N ALA A 21 -18.40 -11.48 6.38
CA ALA A 21 -17.97 -10.80 5.16
C ALA A 21 -16.55 -11.29 4.78
N ASN A 22 -16.35 -11.62 3.51
CA ASN A 22 -15.03 -11.94 2.98
C ASN A 22 -14.07 -10.77 3.26
N TRP A 23 -13.15 -10.93 4.21
CA TRP A 23 -12.13 -9.94 4.63
C TRP A 23 -11.07 -9.66 3.55
N ARG A 24 -11.43 -9.90 2.29
CA ARG A 24 -10.55 -9.80 1.13
C ARG A 24 -10.65 -8.42 0.48
N ASP A 25 -11.60 -7.58 0.86
CA ASP A 25 -11.70 -6.20 0.39
C ASP A 25 -11.35 -5.17 1.47
N GLY A 26 -10.69 -4.08 1.08
CA GLY A 26 -10.23 -3.08 2.03
C GLY A 26 -9.35 -2.01 1.41
N LEU A 27 -8.97 -1.04 2.24
CA LEU A 27 -7.97 -0.05 1.87
C LEU A 27 -6.58 -0.65 2.09
N CYS A 28 -5.84 -0.88 1.02
CA CYS A 28 -4.54 -1.53 1.06
C CYS A 28 -3.43 -0.60 0.61
N ILE A 29 -2.25 -0.80 1.19
CA ILE A 29 -0.98 -0.20 0.77
C ILE A 29 -0.16 -1.27 0.06
N PHE A 30 0.29 -0.98 -1.16
CA PHE A 30 1.04 -1.92 -2.00
C PHE A 30 2.00 -1.20 -2.95
N LEU A 31 3.06 -1.91 -3.33
CA LEU A 31 3.98 -1.44 -4.37
C LEU A 31 3.41 -1.80 -5.75
N GLN A 32 3.45 -0.88 -6.71
CA GLN A 32 3.01 -1.13 -8.08
C GLN A 32 3.92 -0.45 -9.11
N PHE A 33 3.85 -0.91 -10.35
CA PHE A 33 4.68 -0.44 -11.49
C PHE A 33 6.19 -0.51 -11.23
N ALA A 34 6.63 -1.27 -10.24
CA ALA A 34 8.04 -1.46 -10.00
C ALA A 34 8.56 -2.52 -10.98
N PRO A 35 9.69 -2.29 -11.67
CA PRO A 35 10.31 -3.29 -12.55
C PRO A 35 10.59 -4.60 -11.80
N ASP A 36 10.61 -5.72 -12.53
CA ASP A 36 10.85 -7.04 -11.96
C ASP A 36 12.11 -7.08 -11.06
N GLY A 37 11.98 -7.70 -9.90
CA GLY A 37 13.05 -7.78 -8.89
C GLY A 37 13.19 -6.54 -8.02
N THR A 38 12.51 -5.43 -8.33
CA THR A 38 12.47 -4.25 -7.46
C THR A 38 11.71 -4.58 -6.18
N THR A 39 12.32 -4.28 -5.05
CA THR A 39 11.69 -4.43 -3.75
C THR A 39 11.90 -3.21 -2.88
N ILE A 40 10.97 -2.96 -1.96
CA ILE A 40 11.10 -1.94 -0.94
C ILE A 40 11.12 -2.55 0.46
N THR A 41 11.82 -1.91 1.38
CA THR A 41 11.81 -2.33 2.78
C THR A 41 10.60 -1.75 3.51
N GLY A 42 10.14 -2.42 4.58
CA GLY A 42 9.07 -1.86 5.43
C GLY A 42 9.47 -0.53 6.07
N GLY A 43 10.76 -0.31 6.34
CA GLY A 43 11.28 0.98 6.78
C GLY A 43 11.05 2.08 5.74
N ARG A 44 11.24 1.77 4.45
CA ARG A 44 10.97 2.72 3.36
C ARG A 44 9.48 3.03 3.23
N VAL A 45 8.62 2.02 3.33
CA VAL A 45 7.15 2.20 3.34
C VAL A 45 6.73 3.16 4.46
N LYS A 46 7.26 2.98 5.68
CA LYS A 46 6.98 3.87 6.83
C LYS A 46 7.44 5.31 6.62
N GLN A 47 8.49 5.56 5.83
CA GLN A 47 8.94 6.91 5.50
C GLN A 47 8.05 7.60 4.46
N LEU A 48 7.50 6.84 3.51
CA LEU A 48 6.69 7.36 2.41
C LEU A 48 5.25 7.67 2.82
N ILE A 49 4.66 6.91 3.76
CA ILE A 49 3.27 7.11 4.20
C ILE A 49 3.02 8.53 4.75
N PRO A 50 3.84 9.09 5.67
CA PRO A 50 3.66 10.46 6.15
C PRO A 50 3.74 11.51 5.03
N GLN A 51 4.57 11.27 4.02
CA GLN A 51 4.72 12.18 2.88
C GLN A 51 3.47 12.16 2.00
N LEU A 52 2.89 10.98 1.78
CA LEU A 52 1.60 10.84 1.10
C LEU A 52 0.50 11.61 1.85
N MET A 53 0.44 11.50 3.18
CA MET A 53 -0.52 12.25 4.00
C MET A 53 -0.28 13.77 3.96
N ALA A 54 0.98 14.21 4.01
CA ALA A 54 1.36 15.62 3.92
C ALA A 54 0.96 16.24 2.56
N HIS A 55 0.90 15.42 1.50
CA HIS A 55 0.38 15.81 0.18
C HIS A 55 -1.15 15.87 0.11
N GLY A 56 -1.87 15.68 1.22
CA GLY A 56 -3.32 15.80 1.30
C GLY A 56 -4.10 14.52 1.01
N CYS A 57 -3.43 13.39 0.80
CA CYS A 57 -4.08 12.10 0.62
C CYS A 57 -4.67 11.61 1.95
N LYS A 58 -6.01 11.61 2.05
CA LYS A 58 -6.75 11.20 3.26
C LYS A 58 -7.27 9.76 3.23
N GLY A 59 -7.12 9.07 2.09
CA GLY A 59 -7.65 7.72 1.89
C GLY A 59 -6.87 6.97 0.83
N CYS A 60 -6.92 7.43 -0.42
CA CYS A 60 -6.18 6.85 -1.54
C CYS A 60 -5.12 7.82 -2.07
N GLY A 61 -4.06 7.28 -2.66
CA GLY A 61 -2.99 8.07 -3.29
C GLY A 61 -1.77 7.22 -3.63
N SER A 62 -0.87 7.76 -4.45
CA SER A 62 0.38 7.11 -4.81
C SER A 62 1.57 8.05 -4.63
N ILE A 63 2.73 7.49 -4.26
CA ILE A 63 3.99 8.23 -4.11
C ILE A 63 5.16 7.44 -4.70
N PRO A 64 6.06 8.05 -5.48
CA PRO A 64 7.25 7.39 -5.99
C PRO A 64 8.14 6.82 -4.88
N ILE A 65 8.68 5.62 -5.08
CA ILE A 65 9.49 4.95 -4.06
C ILE A 65 10.80 5.68 -3.74
N ASN A 66 11.23 6.60 -4.60
CA ASN A 66 12.43 7.42 -4.47
C ASN A 66 12.14 8.85 -3.95
N PHE A 67 10.90 9.17 -3.57
CA PHE A 67 10.53 10.47 -3.03
C PHE A 67 11.19 10.74 -1.65
N PRO A 68 11.69 11.93 -1.33
CA PRO A 68 11.60 13.19 -2.09
C PRO A 68 12.76 13.41 -3.07
N ALA A 69 13.71 12.49 -3.18
CA ALA A 69 14.86 12.65 -4.06
C ALA A 69 14.46 12.66 -5.55
N SER A 70 13.35 12.00 -5.91
CA SER A 70 12.77 12.04 -7.24
C SER A 70 11.25 11.90 -7.21
N ASN A 71 10.58 12.58 -8.14
CA ASN A 71 9.15 12.45 -8.41
C ASN A 71 8.86 11.50 -9.60
N ASP A 72 9.87 10.85 -10.15
CA ASP A 72 9.74 9.91 -11.25
C ASP A 72 9.08 8.60 -10.78
N PRO A 73 7.94 8.18 -11.36
CA PRO A 73 7.27 6.93 -11.02
C PRO A 73 7.92 5.68 -11.63
N GLY A 74 8.85 5.83 -12.59
CA GLY A 74 9.44 4.71 -13.34
C GLY A 74 10.06 3.59 -12.49
N PRO A 75 10.76 3.89 -11.38
CA PRO A 75 11.29 2.88 -10.46
C PRO A 75 10.21 2.14 -9.65
N GLY A 76 8.97 2.62 -9.65
CA GLY A 76 7.85 2.09 -8.89
C GLY A 76 7.19 3.13 -7.99
N ILE A 77 5.93 2.89 -7.66
CA ILE A 77 5.13 3.75 -6.80
C ILE A 77 4.47 2.96 -5.67
N LEU A 78 4.55 3.50 -4.45
CA LEU A 78 3.80 3.01 -3.31
C LEU A 78 2.39 3.59 -3.39
N THR A 79 1.37 2.74 -3.40
CA THR A 79 -0.02 3.13 -3.60
C THR A 79 -0.86 2.70 -2.42
N THR A 80 -1.73 3.60 -1.97
CA THR A 80 -2.85 3.30 -1.08
C THR A 80 -4.12 3.37 -1.91
N ASN A 81 -4.87 2.27 -2.02
CA ASN A 81 -6.15 2.27 -2.71
C ASN A 81 -7.08 1.18 -2.17
N TYR A 82 -8.37 1.26 -2.51
CA TYR A 82 -9.31 0.20 -2.23
C TYR A 82 -9.06 -0.99 -3.18
N VAL A 83 -8.99 -2.18 -2.61
CA VAL A 83 -8.80 -3.46 -3.30
C VAL A 83 -10.00 -4.34 -2.98
N SER A 84 -10.56 -5.02 -3.99
CA SER A 84 -11.71 -5.90 -3.83
C SER A 84 -11.35 -7.35 -3.48
N ASP A 85 -10.10 -7.75 -3.73
CA ASP A 85 -9.55 -9.06 -3.34
C ASP A 85 -8.05 -8.93 -3.04
N THR A 86 -7.67 -8.98 -1.76
CA THR A 86 -6.28 -9.02 -1.30
C THR A 86 -5.77 -10.44 -1.26
N ASP A 87 -4.59 -10.65 -1.84
CA ASP A 87 -3.77 -11.85 -1.69
C ASP A 87 -3.19 -12.00 -0.26
N ASN A 88 -3.36 -11.00 0.60
CA ASN A 88 -2.95 -11.02 2.01
C ASN A 88 -4.08 -10.51 2.95
N PRO A 89 -4.99 -11.40 3.42
CA PRO A 89 -6.18 -11.03 4.21
C PRO A 89 -5.89 -10.68 5.68
N CYS A 90 -4.63 -10.41 6.01
CA CYS A 90 -4.17 -10.09 7.35
C CYS A 90 -4.68 -8.70 7.79
N ILE A 91 -5.15 -8.62 9.05
CA ILE A 91 -5.53 -7.34 9.66
C ILE A 91 -4.26 -6.70 10.25
N GLY A 92 -3.68 -5.73 9.55
CA GLY A 92 -2.50 -4.99 10.02
C GLY A 92 -1.28 -5.11 9.13
N VAL A 93 -0.09 -5.24 9.73
CA VAL A 93 1.20 -5.27 9.02
C VAL A 93 1.58 -6.69 8.64
N CYS A 94 1.92 -6.85 7.37
CA CYS A 94 2.36 -8.06 6.72
C CYS A 94 3.59 -7.67 5.86
#